data_AF-A0A561UZR9-F1
#
_entry.id   AF-A0A561UZR9-F1
#
_cell.length_a   1.000
_cell.length_b   1.000
_cell.length_c   1.000
_cell.angle_alpha   90.00
_cell.angle_beta   90.00
_cell.angle_gamma   90.00
#
_symmetry.space_group_name_H-M   'P 1'
#
loop_
_entity.id
_entity.type
_entity.pdbx_description
1 polymer ?
#
loop_
_entity_poly.entity_id
_entity_poly.type
_entity_poly.pdbx_seq_one_letter_code
_entity_poly.pdbx_strand_id
1 'polypeptide(L)'
;MVNDYGIRIKNRTYDSPELGPMRRRHSGVQAKRGLWEVHRDPYDVSRIWVRDHRGDGSWVQAIWKHLQRAPMPFGDLAWNHVSHQLPGATETEIADAVAHLLTRAHAGPEEADRPAKRAKASKRDRRVAARTKAAGPSTPAPRPEPAPQTAAEAPDTPVEDAEAEETLAEVIPLGLFDPREDPWRRT
;
A
#
# COMPACT_ATOMS: atom_id res chain seq x y z
N MET A 1 -21.82 6.62 -0.65
CA MET A 1 -22.10 8.07 -0.72
C MET A 1 -20.88 8.81 -0.18
N VAL A 2 -20.48 9.91 -0.80
CA VAL A 2 -19.39 10.77 -0.31
C VAL A 2 -20.03 11.85 0.57
N ASN A 3 -19.75 11.80 1.87
CA ASN A 3 -20.29 12.74 2.84
C ASN A 3 -19.36 13.95 2.99
N ASP A 4 -19.80 14.94 3.76
CA ASP A 4 -18.98 16.12 4.02
C ASP A 4 -17.72 15.79 4.84
N TYR A 5 -17.78 14.76 5.68
CA TYR A 5 -16.63 14.23 6.41
C TYR A 5 -15.81 13.19 5.61
N GLY A 6 -16.13 12.97 4.33
CA GLY A 6 -15.47 12.00 3.46
C GLY A 6 -16.25 10.68 3.27
N ILE A 7 -15.52 9.58 3.13
CA ILE A 7 -16.06 8.25 2.79
C ILE A 7 -15.88 7.30 3.97
N ARG A 8 -16.96 6.65 4.41
CA ARG A 8 -16.92 5.70 5.52
C ARG A 8 -17.05 4.26 5.03
N ILE A 9 -16.06 3.42 5.34
CA ILE A 9 -16.01 1.99 4.95
C ILE A 9 -15.55 1.16 6.14
N LYS A 10 -16.33 0.15 6.55
CA LYS A 10 -16.01 -0.76 7.68
C LYS A 10 -15.54 -0.05 8.97
N ASN A 11 -16.24 1.02 9.34
CA ASN A 11 -15.90 1.88 10.48
C ASN A 11 -14.57 2.64 10.36
N ARG A 12 -14.10 2.88 9.13
CA ARG A 12 -12.97 3.78 8.82
C ARG A 12 -13.43 4.95 7.98
N THR A 13 -12.89 6.12 8.28
CA THR A 13 -13.22 7.38 7.62
C THR A 13 -12.04 7.85 6.77
N TYR A 14 -12.27 7.94 5.47
CA TYR A 14 -11.30 8.37 4.48
C TYR A 14 -11.62 9.79 4.03
N ASP A 15 -10.62 10.66 4.08
CA ASP A 15 -10.75 12.05 3.65
C ASP A 15 -9.57 12.48 2.78
N SER A 16 -9.85 13.44 1.90
CA SER A 16 -8.86 14.11 1.07
C SER A 16 -9.45 15.42 0.54
N PRO A 17 -8.66 16.49 0.42
CA PRO A 17 -9.12 17.74 -0.19
C PRO A 17 -9.62 17.55 -1.63
N GLU A 18 -9.06 16.58 -2.36
CA GLU A 18 -9.45 16.27 -3.75
C GLU A 18 -10.86 15.68 -3.85
N LEU A 19 -11.42 15.14 -2.76
CA LEU A 19 -12.81 14.68 -2.73
C LEU A 19 -13.82 15.83 -2.66
N GLY A 20 -13.38 17.07 -2.40
CA GLY A 20 -14.24 18.25 -2.24
C GLY A 20 -15.34 18.37 -3.30
N PRO A 21 -15.02 18.31 -4.61
CA PRO A 21 -16.01 18.41 -5.70
C PRO A 21 -17.05 17.27 -5.72
N MET A 22 -16.73 16.13 -5.11
CA MET A 22 -17.57 14.90 -5.11
C MET A 22 -18.49 14.82 -3.88
N ARG A 23 -18.25 15.65 -2.85
CA ARG A 23 -19.03 15.68 -1.60
C ARG A 23 -20.49 16.02 -1.86
N ARG A 24 -21.40 15.25 -1.25
CA ARG A 24 -22.87 15.41 -1.37
C ARG A 24 -23.41 15.34 -2.80
N ARG A 25 -22.62 14.81 -3.75
CA ARG A 25 -23.06 14.57 -5.13
C ARG A 25 -23.29 13.09 -5.40
N HIS A 26 -24.24 12.83 -6.30
CA HIS A 26 -24.41 11.54 -6.94
C HIS A 26 -23.42 11.38 -8.09
N SER A 27 -22.84 10.20 -8.26
CA SER A 27 -21.88 9.90 -9.33
C SER A 27 -22.46 9.99 -10.75
N GLY A 28 -23.79 10.05 -10.90
CA GLY A 28 -24.48 10.03 -12.20
C GLY A 28 -24.57 8.64 -12.84
N VAL A 29 -23.90 7.64 -12.27
CA VAL A 29 -23.88 6.28 -12.78
C VAL A 29 -25.18 5.56 -12.38
N GLN A 30 -26.14 5.49 -13.31
CA GLN A 30 -27.44 4.82 -13.09
C GLN A 30 -27.28 3.33 -12.75
N ALA A 31 -26.34 2.64 -13.41
CA ALA A 31 -26.03 1.23 -13.14
C ALA A 31 -25.58 0.96 -11.70
N LYS A 32 -25.05 1.97 -11.01
CA LYS A 32 -24.58 1.90 -9.61
C LYS A 32 -25.49 2.69 -8.66
N ARG A 33 -26.73 3.00 -9.06
CA ARG A 33 -27.70 3.79 -8.26
C ARG A 33 -27.15 5.15 -7.83
N GLY A 34 -26.30 5.77 -8.67
CA GLY A 34 -25.64 7.04 -8.36
C GLY A 34 -24.60 6.97 -7.25
N LEU A 35 -24.10 5.77 -6.91
CA LEU A 35 -22.97 5.57 -6.01
C LEU A 35 -21.64 5.72 -6.75
N TRP A 36 -20.64 6.26 -6.06
CA TRP A 36 -19.28 6.39 -6.56
C TRP A 36 -18.57 5.03 -6.58
N GLU A 37 -17.78 4.77 -7.61
CA GLU A 37 -16.90 3.59 -7.66
C GLU A 37 -15.69 3.82 -6.75
N VAL A 38 -15.43 2.87 -5.87
CA VAL A 38 -14.31 2.90 -4.94
C VAL A 38 -13.47 1.66 -5.15
N HIS A 39 -12.20 1.86 -5.47
CA HIS A 39 -11.16 0.84 -5.48
C HIS A 39 -10.39 0.85 -4.16
N ARG A 40 -10.02 -0.34 -3.73
CA ARG A 40 -9.35 -0.57 -2.47
C ARG A 40 -8.48 -1.81 -2.53
N ASP A 41 -7.30 -1.72 -1.95
CA ASP A 41 -6.45 -2.87 -1.69
C ASP A 41 -6.86 -3.56 -0.37
N PRO A 42 -7.15 -4.88 -0.36
CA PRO A 42 -7.38 -5.62 0.87
C PRO A 42 -6.18 -5.65 1.83
N TYR A 43 -4.97 -5.43 1.33
CA TYR A 43 -3.72 -5.48 2.10
C TYR A 43 -3.23 -4.13 2.60
N ASP A 44 -3.75 -3.03 2.02
CA ASP A 44 -3.45 -1.67 2.45
C ASP A 44 -4.72 -0.87 2.75
N VAL A 45 -4.97 -0.63 4.03
CA VAL A 45 -6.10 0.21 4.46
C VAL A 45 -5.79 1.71 4.48
N SER A 46 -4.56 2.13 4.15
CA SER A 46 -4.11 3.54 4.22
C SER A 46 -4.91 4.44 3.30
N ARG A 47 -5.29 3.92 2.15
CA ARG A 47 -5.76 4.69 1.00
C ARG A 47 -6.88 3.96 0.30
N ILE A 48 -7.74 4.75 -0.32
CA ILE A 48 -8.75 4.29 -1.26
C ILE A 48 -8.69 5.19 -2.50
N TRP A 49 -9.15 4.66 -3.62
CA TRP A 49 -9.27 5.40 -4.87
C TRP A 49 -10.73 5.50 -5.25
N VAL A 50 -11.19 6.70 -5.55
CA VAL A 50 -12.56 6.98 -5.92
C VAL A 50 -12.56 7.46 -7.36
N ARG A 51 -13.38 6.85 -8.20
CA ARG A 51 -13.45 7.24 -9.60
C ARG A 51 -14.35 8.45 -9.78
N ASP A 52 -13.83 9.52 -10.37
CA ASP A 52 -14.64 10.64 -10.79
C ASP A 52 -15.31 10.34 -12.14
N HIS A 53 -16.59 9.96 -12.09
CA HIS A 53 -17.38 9.68 -13.29
C HIS A 53 -17.99 10.92 -13.95
N ARG A 54 -17.88 12.10 -13.34
CA ARG A 54 -18.48 13.34 -13.87
C ARG A 54 -17.49 14.22 -14.61
N GLY A 55 -16.22 14.18 -14.20
CA GLY A 55 -15.11 14.79 -14.92
C GLY A 55 -14.44 13.80 -15.88
N ASP A 56 -13.12 13.79 -15.87
CA ASP A 56 -12.28 13.09 -16.85
C ASP A 56 -12.15 11.58 -16.61
N GLY A 57 -12.93 11.00 -15.71
CA GLY A 57 -12.79 9.59 -15.33
C GLY A 57 -11.62 9.31 -14.40
N SER A 58 -11.00 10.34 -13.82
CA SER A 58 -9.78 10.25 -13.03
C SER A 58 -10.00 9.55 -11.67
N TRP A 59 -8.93 8.97 -11.13
CA TRP A 59 -8.94 8.36 -9.80
C TRP A 59 -8.48 9.38 -8.77
N VAL A 60 -9.40 9.78 -7.89
CA VAL A 60 -9.13 10.64 -6.73
C VAL A 60 -8.69 9.78 -5.57
N GLN A 61 -7.57 10.13 -4.94
CA GLN A 61 -7.05 9.38 -3.81
C GLN A 61 -7.56 9.96 -2.49
N ALA A 62 -8.04 9.10 -1.60
CA ALA A 62 -8.42 9.47 -0.25
C ALA A 62 -7.65 8.68 0.79
N ILE A 63 -7.18 9.37 1.83
CA ILE A 63 -6.32 8.80 2.87
C ILE A 63 -7.15 8.57 4.13
N TRP A 64 -6.85 7.51 4.84
CA TRP A 64 -7.47 7.23 6.13
C TRP A 64 -7.09 8.30 7.16
N LYS A 65 -8.09 8.87 7.86
CA LYS A 65 -7.89 9.95 8.83
C LYS A 65 -6.89 9.62 9.95
N HIS A 66 -6.84 8.35 10.36
CA HIS A 66 -6.01 7.90 11.48
C HIS A 66 -4.69 7.25 11.04
N LEU A 67 -4.17 7.62 9.86
CA LEU A 67 -2.93 7.06 9.30
C LEU A 67 -1.73 7.12 10.27
N GLN A 68 -1.63 8.18 11.09
CA GLN A 68 -0.51 8.40 12.02
C GLN A 68 -0.60 7.57 13.30
N ARG A 69 -1.73 6.91 13.58
CA ARG A 69 -1.94 6.20 14.85
C ARG A 69 -1.47 4.76 14.85
N ALA A 70 -1.48 4.12 13.69
CA ALA A 70 -1.14 2.72 13.55
C ALA A 70 0.06 2.55 12.60
N PRO A 71 0.94 1.57 12.85
CA PRO A 71 2.05 1.27 11.95
C PRO A 71 1.47 0.76 10.62
N MET A 72 1.76 1.49 9.54
CA MET A 72 1.29 1.22 8.18
C MET A 72 2.43 0.64 7.32
N PRO A 73 2.11 -0.13 6.27
CA PRO A 73 0.77 -0.57 5.84
C PRO A 73 0.25 -1.77 6.67
N PHE A 74 -1.07 -1.86 6.80
CA PHE A 74 -1.74 -3.09 7.23
C PHE A 74 -3.05 -3.31 6.47
N GLY A 75 -3.47 -4.57 6.37
CA GLY A 75 -4.66 -4.99 5.63
C GLY A 75 -5.92 -5.16 6.46
N ASP A 76 -7.02 -5.48 5.77
CA ASP A 76 -8.34 -5.74 6.34
C ASP A 76 -8.35 -6.76 7.46
N LEU A 77 -7.45 -7.72 7.40
CA LEU A 77 -7.40 -8.82 8.34
C LEU A 77 -7.10 -8.33 9.76
N ALA A 78 -6.15 -7.41 9.92
CA ALA A 78 -5.82 -6.83 11.21
C ALA A 78 -6.98 -6.02 11.77
N TRP A 79 -7.58 -5.17 10.92
CA TRP A 79 -8.72 -4.35 11.32
C TRP A 79 -9.93 -5.18 11.72
N ASN A 80 -10.36 -6.11 10.85
CA ASN A 80 -11.54 -6.92 11.10
C ASN A 80 -11.34 -7.77 12.36
N HIS A 81 -10.13 -8.29 12.59
CA HIS A 81 -9.84 -9.08 13.79
C HIS A 81 -10.07 -8.26 15.08
N VAL A 82 -9.53 -7.04 15.15
CA VAL A 82 -9.70 -6.16 16.32
C VAL A 82 -11.14 -5.65 16.42
N SER A 83 -11.79 -5.28 15.31
CA SER A 83 -13.17 -4.79 15.32
C SER A 83 -14.16 -5.86 15.78
N HIS A 84 -13.88 -7.15 15.53
CA HIS A 84 -14.70 -8.25 16.05
C HIS A 84 -14.49 -8.48 17.56
N GLN A 85 -13.31 -8.15 18.09
CA GLN A 85 -13.02 -8.26 19.53
C GLN A 85 -13.61 -7.09 20.33
N LEU A 86 -13.80 -5.94 19.70
CA LEU A 86 -14.30 -4.71 20.32
C LEU A 86 -15.58 -4.22 19.63
N PRO A 87 -16.72 -4.92 19.80
CA PRO A 87 -17.99 -4.48 19.23
C PRO A 87 -18.43 -3.15 19.86
N GLY A 88 -18.75 -2.17 19.02
CA GLY A 88 -19.19 -0.84 19.48
C GLY A 88 -18.07 0.15 19.80
N ALA A 89 -16.80 -0.25 19.67
CA ALA A 89 -15.67 0.65 19.85
C ALA A 89 -15.60 1.74 18.77
N THR A 90 -15.04 2.88 19.14
CA THR A 90 -14.83 4.00 18.23
C THR A 90 -13.73 3.68 17.21
N GLU A 91 -13.72 4.40 16.07
CA GLU A 91 -12.68 4.24 15.04
C GLU A 91 -11.27 4.42 15.62
N THR A 92 -11.10 5.37 16.55
CA THR A 92 -9.84 5.64 17.25
C THR A 92 -9.42 4.47 18.13
N GLU A 93 -10.34 3.91 18.93
CA GLU A 93 -10.05 2.77 19.80
C GLU A 93 -9.62 1.53 19.00
N ILE A 94 -10.29 1.27 17.87
CA ILE A 94 -9.92 0.16 16.99
C ILE A 94 -8.52 0.41 16.39
N ALA A 95 -8.23 1.64 15.96
CA ALA A 95 -6.91 2.00 15.42
C ALA A 95 -5.80 1.80 16.46
N ASP A 96 -6.00 2.27 17.68
CA ASP A 96 -5.04 2.14 18.76
C ASP A 96 -4.85 0.66 19.15
N ALA A 97 -5.91 -0.14 19.20
CA ALA A 97 -5.83 -1.57 19.47
C ALA A 97 -5.11 -2.34 18.34
N VAL A 98 -5.30 -1.97 17.07
CA VAL A 98 -4.51 -2.51 15.94
C VAL A 98 -3.04 -2.11 16.09
N ALA A 99 -2.75 -0.86 16.45
CA ALA A 99 -1.39 -0.42 16.69
C ALA A 99 -0.71 -1.26 17.79
N HIS A 100 -1.38 -1.45 18.93
CA HIS A 100 -0.89 -2.31 19.99
C HIS A 100 -0.68 -3.77 19.55
N LEU A 101 -1.58 -4.32 18.74
CA LEU A 101 -1.46 -5.67 18.19
C LEU A 101 -0.19 -5.80 17.32
N LEU A 102 0.03 -4.85 16.41
CA LEU A 102 1.16 -4.86 15.50
C LEU A 102 2.47 -4.57 16.24
N THR A 103 2.52 -3.55 17.11
CA THR A 103 3.70 -3.25 17.93
C THR A 103 4.11 -4.44 18.80
N ARG A 104 3.15 -5.14 19.41
CA ARG A 104 3.43 -6.37 20.18
C ARG A 104 4.03 -7.46 19.31
N ALA A 105 3.58 -7.61 18.07
CA ALA A 105 4.15 -8.57 17.14
C ALA A 105 5.55 -8.18 16.65
N HIS A 106 5.84 -6.88 16.55
CA HIS A 106 7.15 -6.35 16.20
C HIS A 106 8.18 -6.47 17.33
N ALA A 107 7.74 -6.42 18.60
CA ALA A 107 8.62 -6.47 19.77
C ALA A 107 9.38 -7.80 19.96
N GLY A 108 9.13 -8.81 19.11
CA GLY A 108 9.74 -10.14 19.24
C GLY A 108 9.20 -10.93 20.44
N PRO A 109 9.57 -12.21 20.60
CA PRO A 109 9.33 -12.91 21.84
C PRO A 109 10.14 -12.21 22.95
N GLU A 110 9.46 -11.61 23.94
CA GLU A 110 10.15 -11.22 25.18
C GLU A 110 10.91 -12.46 25.68
N GLU A 111 12.22 -12.31 25.91
CA GLU A 111 13.07 -13.32 26.55
C GLU A 111 12.33 -13.93 27.73
N ALA A 112 12.38 -15.25 27.81
CA ALA A 112 11.53 -16.10 28.64
C ALA A 112 11.75 -15.96 30.16
N ASP A 113 12.37 -14.87 30.65
CA ASP A 113 12.85 -14.72 32.02
C ASP A 113 12.08 -13.71 32.89
N ARG A 114 10.86 -13.30 32.50
CA ARG A 114 9.96 -12.57 33.42
C ARG A 114 8.71 -13.39 33.76
N PRO A 115 8.52 -13.77 35.04
CA PRO A 115 7.25 -14.32 35.47
C PRO A 115 6.21 -13.20 35.64
N ALA A 116 4.95 -13.56 35.35
CA ALA A 116 3.69 -12.89 35.71
C ALA A 116 2.99 -11.98 34.67
N LYS A 117 1.85 -12.52 34.18
CA LYS A 117 0.57 -11.84 33.89
C LYS A 117 0.47 -10.87 32.68
N ARG A 118 1.34 -10.92 31.68
CA ARG A 118 0.99 -10.32 30.36
C ARG A 118 0.29 -11.39 29.52
N ALA A 119 -0.99 -11.15 29.19
CA ALA A 119 -1.79 -12.06 28.38
C ALA A 119 -1.04 -12.40 27.09
N LYS A 120 -0.57 -13.66 26.98
CA LYS A 120 0.13 -14.15 25.78
C LYS A 120 -0.78 -13.89 24.58
N ALA A 121 -0.25 -13.21 23.56
CA ALA A 121 -0.99 -12.99 22.32
C ALA A 121 -1.51 -14.34 21.80
N SER A 122 -2.81 -14.38 21.48
CA SER A 122 -3.46 -15.62 21.07
C SER A 122 -2.80 -16.14 19.79
N LYS A 123 -2.93 -17.45 19.51
CA LYS A 123 -2.45 -18.04 18.25
C LYS A 123 -3.04 -17.31 17.04
N ARG A 124 -4.27 -16.79 17.17
CA ARG A 124 -4.96 -16.02 16.15
C ARG A 124 -4.34 -14.63 15.96
N ASP A 125 -4.04 -13.91 17.05
CA ASP A 125 -3.39 -12.60 17.01
C ASP A 125 -2.03 -12.68 16.30
N ARG A 126 -1.21 -13.69 16.66
CA ARG A 126 0.08 -13.93 16.02
C ARG A 126 -0.05 -14.23 14.53
N ARG A 127 -1.04 -15.03 14.13
CA ARG A 127 -1.29 -15.35 12.72
C ARG A 127 -1.71 -14.11 11.93
N VAL A 128 -2.58 -13.28 12.49
CA VAL A 128 -3.05 -12.05 11.84
C VAL A 128 -1.88 -11.09 11.64
N ALA A 129 -1.09 -10.84 12.69
CA ALA A 129 0.06 -9.95 12.59
C ALA A 129 1.12 -10.47 11.59
N ALA A 130 1.43 -11.77 11.61
CA ALA A 130 2.36 -12.37 10.67
C ALA A 130 1.88 -12.25 9.21
N ARG A 131 0.59 -12.47 8.96
CA ARG A 131 0.01 -12.33 7.61
C ARG A 131 -0.02 -10.88 7.13
N THR A 132 -0.30 -9.94 8.03
CA THR A 132 -0.19 -8.51 7.72
C THR A 132 1.24 -8.14 7.33
N LYS A 133 2.25 -8.63 8.06
CA LYS A 133 3.66 -8.38 7.75
C LYS A 133 4.06 -8.94 6.38
N ALA A 134 3.56 -10.12 6.01
CA ALA A 134 3.89 -10.77 4.75
C ALA A 134 3.29 -10.08 3.52
N ALA A 135 2.24 -9.27 3.68
CA ALA A 135 1.51 -8.70 2.56
C ALA A 135 2.22 -7.53 1.87
N GLY A 136 3.13 -6.83 2.56
CA GLY A 136 3.87 -5.68 2.01
C GLY A 136 2.98 -4.50 1.57
N PRO A 137 3.54 -3.29 1.36
CA PRO A 137 2.83 -2.21 0.70
C PRO A 137 2.56 -2.59 -0.75
N SER A 138 1.34 -2.32 -1.24
CA SER A 138 1.09 -2.29 -2.68
C SER A 138 1.81 -1.07 -3.28
N THR A 139 3.00 -1.28 -3.81
CA THR A 139 3.73 -0.25 -4.56
C THR A 139 2.90 0.11 -5.80
N PRO A 140 2.42 1.36 -5.93
CA PRO A 140 1.73 1.76 -7.15
C PRO A 140 2.71 1.67 -8.32
N ALA A 141 2.26 1.02 -9.41
CA ALA A 141 3.05 0.96 -10.63
C ALA A 141 3.38 2.38 -11.10
N PRO A 142 4.62 2.66 -11.55
CA PRO A 142 4.96 3.97 -12.10
C PRO A 142 3.97 4.31 -13.22
N ARG A 143 3.42 5.52 -13.16
CA ARG A 143 2.57 6.05 -14.24
C ARG A 143 3.42 6.02 -15.50
N PRO A 144 2.99 5.34 -16.60
CA PRO A 144 3.75 5.39 -17.84
C PRO A 144 3.88 6.86 -18.23
N GLU A 145 5.11 7.34 -18.33
CA GLU A 145 5.37 8.65 -18.93
C GLU A 145 4.78 8.62 -20.35
N PRO A 146 4.12 9.71 -20.79
CA PRO A 146 3.70 9.80 -22.17
C PRO A 146 4.95 9.63 -23.03
N ALA A 147 5.00 8.53 -23.80
CA ALA A 147 6.07 8.30 -24.74
C ALA A 147 6.25 9.58 -25.56
N PRO A 148 7.48 10.14 -25.65
CA PRO A 148 7.70 11.27 -26.53
C PRO A 148 7.23 10.83 -27.91
N GLN A 149 6.23 11.55 -28.43
CA GLN A 149 5.76 11.37 -29.79
C GLN A 149 6.99 11.66 -30.65
N THR A 150 7.62 10.60 -31.17
CA THR A 150 8.64 10.72 -32.21
C THR A 150 7.95 11.41 -33.36
N ALA A 151 8.12 12.72 -33.41
CA ALA A 151 7.79 13.54 -34.55
C ALA A 151 8.53 12.91 -35.73
N ALA A 152 7.74 12.45 -36.69
CA ALA A 152 8.24 12.04 -37.97
C ALA A 152 8.99 13.21 -38.59
N GLU A 153 10.31 13.08 -38.76
CA GLU A 153 11.06 13.91 -39.69
C GLU A 153 12.19 13.07 -40.27
N ALA A 154 12.09 12.83 -41.58
CA ALA A 154 13.21 12.52 -42.45
C ALA A 154 13.42 13.75 -43.36
N PRO A 155 14.58 13.96 -44.03
CA PRO A 155 15.79 13.14 -44.08
C PRO A 155 17.13 13.90 -43.88
N ASP A 156 18.20 13.11 -43.78
CA ASP A 156 19.63 13.33 -44.09
C ASP A 156 20.25 14.74 -44.02
N THR A 157 21.10 14.93 -43.02
CA THR A 157 22.32 15.75 -43.10
C THR A 157 23.49 14.90 -42.60
N PRO A 158 24.51 14.60 -43.42
CA PRO A 158 25.68 13.87 -42.96
C PRO A 158 26.61 14.85 -42.26
N VAL A 159 26.79 14.69 -40.95
CA VAL A 159 27.81 15.39 -40.19
C VAL A 159 28.65 14.36 -39.45
N GLU A 160 29.80 14.10 -40.08
CA GLU A 160 31.13 13.80 -39.57
C GLU A 160 31.29 13.09 -38.22
N ASP A 161 32.04 12.00 -38.30
CA ASP A 161 32.73 11.28 -37.24
C ASP A 161 33.12 12.16 -36.04
N ALA A 162 32.36 12.01 -34.96
CA ALA A 162 32.84 12.29 -33.63
C ALA A 162 32.73 10.99 -32.83
N GLU A 163 33.84 10.26 -32.78
CA GLU A 163 34.08 9.14 -31.89
C GLU A 163 33.89 9.59 -30.44
N ALA A 164 32.64 9.60 -29.96
CA ALA A 164 32.36 9.52 -28.55
C ALA A 164 32.45 8.04 -28.18
N GLU A 165 33.65 7.62 -27.79
CA GLU A 165 33.85 6.37 -27.06
C GLU A 165 33.01 6.45 -25.77
N GLU A 166 31.76 6.04 -25.84
CA GLU A 166 31.02 5.61 -24.66
C GLU A 166 31.81 4.47 -24.05
N THR A 167 32.47 4.75 -22.93
CA THR A 167 33.18 3.77 -22.12
C THR A 167 32.17 2.79 -21.55
N LEU A 168 31.77 1.82 -22.38
CA LEU A 168 30.95 0.69 -21.99
C LEU A 168 31.68 -0.06 -20.86
N ALA A 169 31.05 -0.09 -19.69
CA ALA A 169 31.61 -0.73 -18.52
C ALA A 169 31.93 -2.21 -18.78
N GLU A 170 33.08 -2.66 -18.27
CA GLU A 170 33.54 -4.04 -18.40
C GLU A 170 32.53 -5.01 -17.77
N VAL A 171 31.93 -5.86 -18.61
CA VAL A 171 30.95 -6.86 -18.17
C VAL A 171 31.71 -8.04 -17.57
N ILE A 172 31.67 -8.15 -16.23
CA ILE A 172 32.21 -9.32 -15.52
C ILE A 172 31.17 -10.45 -15.58
N PRO A 173 31.42 -11.56 -16.30
CA PRO A 173 30.50 -12.68 -16.29
C PRO A 173 30.47 -13.33 -14.91
N LEU A 174 29.26 -13.50 -14.36
CA LEU A 174 29.06 -14.26 -13.13
C LEU A 174 29.48 -15.71 -13.37
N GLY A 175 30.43 -16.20 -12.56
CA GLY A 175 30.84 -17.59 -12.57
C GLY A 175 29.66 -18.53 -12.32
N LEU A 176 29.65 -19.66 -13.01
CA LEU A 176 28.59 -20.67 -12.88
C LEU A 176 28.56 -21.19 -11.43
N PHE A 177 27.46 -20.94 -10.72
CA PHE A 177 27.30 -21.37 -9.34
C PHE A 177 27.09 -22.89 -9.27
N ASP A 178 28.04 -23.61 -8.71
CA ASP A 178 27.91 -25.05 -8.44
C ASP A 178 27.43 -25.27 -6.99
N PRO A 179 26.19 -25.74 -6.76
CA PRO A 179 25.60 -25.87 -5.43
C PRO A 179 26.23 -26.98 -4.56
N ARG A 180 27.20 -27.74 -5.09
CA ARG A 180 27.89 -28.80 -4.35
C ARG A 180 29.27 -28.40 -3.83
N GLU A 181 29.81 -27.27 -4.27
CA GLU A 181 31.02 -26.70 -3.67
C GLU A 181 30.67 -25.88 -2.44
N ASP A 182 31.45 -26.07 -1.36
CA ASP A 182 31.27 -25.35 -0.09
C ASP A 182 32.09 -24.05 -0.15
N PRO A 183 31.46 -22.86 -0.26
CA PRO A 183 32.15 -21.61 -0.52
C PRO A 183 32.95 -21.07 0.69
N TRP A 184 32.93 -21.79 1.82
CA TRP A 184 33.55 -21.36 3.08
C TRP A 184 34.86 -22.09 3.43
N ARG A 185 35.41 -22.91 2.53
CA ARG A 185 36.74 -23.50 2.74
C ARG A 185 37.83 -22.41 2.66
N ARG A 186 38.28 -21.94 3.83
CA ARG A 186 39.53 -21.19 3.97
C ARG A 186 40.72 -22.16 3.90
N THR A 187 41.59 -21.98 2.92
CA THR A 187 42.97 -22.50 2.94
C THR A 187 43.86 -21.48 3.64
#